data_AF-A0A0S8D5S9-F1
#
_entry.id   AF-A0A0S8D5S9-F1
#
_cell.length_a   1.000
_cell.length_b   1.000
_cell.length_c   1.000
_cell.angle_alpha   90.00
_cell.angle_beta   90.00
_cell.angle_gamma   90.00
#
_symmetry.space_group_name_H-M   'P 1'
#
loop_
_entity.id
_entity.type
_entity.pdbx_description
1 polymer ?
#
loop_
_entity_poly.entity_id
_entity_poly.type
_entity_poly.pdbx_seq_one_letter_code
_entity_poly.pdbx_strand_id
1 'polypeptide(L)'
;MDKERLKKLGADPRFISGIYNYCDRWCERCPFTSRCMNFELSEEEFSDPETRDIENEAFWNKLSETFQVTLELLKEMAEERGIDLDSIDDEESPEERQLKNEVAESNACCRAAKVYGGMVDDWFDSARDLFGEAEDEAEPLGPLGIPKESPDREETSLEEALEVIRWYQHQIWVKLMRAV
;
A
#
# COMPACT_ATOMS: atom_id res chain seq x y z
N MET A 1 -12.59 -8.11 14.88
CA MET A 1 -13.17 -7.84 13.54
C MET A 1 -14.45 -8.66 13.35
N ASP A 2 -15.54 -8.12 12.81
CA ASP A 2 -16.84 -8.82 12.66
C ASP A 2 -17.07 -9.32 11.22
N LYS A 3 -17.26 -10.64 11.07
CA LYS A 3 -17.51 -11.32 9.78
C LYS A 3 -18.75 -10.83 9.05
N GLU A 4 -19.87 -10.63 9.76
CA GLU A 4 -21.13 -10.22 9.12
C GLU A 4 -21.06 -8.76 8.65
N ARG A 5 -20.35 -7.92 9.41
CA ARG A 5 -20.01 -6.54 8.98
C ARG A 5 -19.18 -6.54 7.70
N LEU A 6 -18.17 -7.39 7.59
CA LEU A 6 -17.35 -7.51 6.37
C LEU A 6 -18.18 -7.97 5.16
N LYS A 7 -19.06 -8.96 5.32
CA LYS A 7 -19.98 -9.39 4.25
C LYS A 7 -20.89 -8.25 3.80
N LYS A 8 -21.44 -7.49 4.75
CA LYS A 8 -22.28 -6.33 4.45
C LYS A 8 -21.51 -5.24 3.69
N LEU A 9 -20.27 -4.94 4.11
CA LEU A 9 -19.40 -3.99 3.42
C LEU A 9 -19.06 -4.47 2.00
N GLY A 10 -18.71 -5.75 1.83
CA GLY A 10 -18.37 -6.33 0.52
C GLY A 10 -19.53 -6.31 -0.48
N ALA A 11 -20.78 -6.32 0.01
CA ALA A 11 -21.99 -6.21 -0.82
C ALA A 11 -22.47 -4.77 -1.06
N ASP A 12 -21.82 -3.77 -0.46
CA ASP A 12 -22.26 -2.37 -0.56
C ASP A 12 -21.91 -1.78 -1.94
N PRO A 13 -22.92 -1.36 -2.73
CA PRO A 13 -22.70 -0.86 -4.09
C PRO A 13 -22.00 0.50 -4.14
N ARG A 14 -21.83 1.19 -3.01
CA ARG A 14 -21.06 2.45 -2.94
C ARG A 14 -19.58 2.22 -3.23
N PHE A 15 -19.06 1.06 -2.83
CA PHE A 15 -17.64 0.75 -2.99
C PHE A 15 -17.28 0.28 -4.39
N ILE A 16 -16.08 0.64 -4.82
CA ILE A 16 -15.52 0.19 -6.09
C ILE A 16 -14.92 -1.20 -5.87
N SER A 17 -15.50 -2.23 -6.50
CA SER A 17 -14.93 -3.58 -6.49
C SER A 17 -13.53 -3.60 -7.08
N GLY A 18 -12.60 -4.27 -6.42
CA GLY A 18 -11.20 -4.36 -6.87
C GLY A 18 -10.39 -3.07 -6.74
N ILE A 19 -10.88 -2.02 -6.06
CA ILE A 19 -10.16 -0.74 -5.88
C ILE A 19 -8.76 -0.93 -5.28
N TYR A 20 -8.62 -1.93 -4.42
CA TYR A 20 -7.36 -2.31 -3.77
C TYR A 20 -6.27 -2.74 -4.77
N ASN A 21 -6.64 -3.21 -5.97
CA ASN A 21 -5.67 -3.55 -7.03
C ASN A 21 -4.93 -2.32 -7.56
N TYR A 22 -5.46 -1.12 -7.34
CA TYR A 22 -4.92 0.17 -7.79
C TYR A 22 -4.50 1.08 -6.64
N CYS A 23 -4.51 0.58 -5.40
CA CYS A 23 -4.21 1.37 -4.21
C CYS A 23 -2.71 1.72 -4.12
N ASP A 24 -2.42 3.00 -3.89
CA ASP A 24 -1.07 3.55 -3.66
C ASP A 24 -0.77 3.77 -2.17
N ARG A 25 -1.71 3.37 -1.30
CA ARG A 25 -1.69 3.61 0.15
C ARG A 25 -1.51 5.09 0.55
N TRP A 26 -1.85 6.03 -0.34
CA TRP A 26 -1.87 7.46 -0.07
C TRP A 26 -3.29 7.96 0.18
N CYS A 27 -3.87 7.56 1.30
CA CYS A 27 -5.29 7.81 1.58
C CYS A 27 -5.59 9.31 1.72
N GLU A 28 -4.65 10.09 2.23
CA GLU A 28 -4.71 11.53 2.47
C GLU A 28 -4.93 12.33 1.17
N ARG A 29 -4.37 11.84 0.05
CA ARG A 29 -4.55 12.44 -1.29
C ARG A 29 -5.49 11.64 -2.20
N CYS A 30 -6.12 10.57 -1.70
CA CYS A 30 -6.94 9.68 -2.52
C CYS A 30 -8.35 10.25 -2.76
N PRO A 31 -8.78 10.51 -4.01
CA PRO A 31 -10.11 11.03 -4.30
C PRO A 31 -11.23 9.99 -4.12
N PHE A 32 -10.88 8.73 -3.85
CA PHE A 32 -11.82 7.61 -3.76
C PHE A 32 -12.06 7.12 -2.34
N THR A 33 -11.60 7.81 -1.30
CA THR A 33 -11.78 7.42 0.11
C THR A 33 -13.24 7.11 0.45
N SER A 34 -14.18 7.96 0.00
CA SER A 34 -15.63 7.77 0.18
C SER A 34 -16.22 6.53 -0.52
N ARG A 35 -15.43 5.87 -1.39
CA ARG A 35 -15.81 4.69 -2.18
C ARG A 35 -14.82 3.53 -1.99
N CYS A 36 -13.97 3.60 -0.96
CA CYS A 36 -12.94 2.63 -0.69
C CYS A 36 -13.25 1.84 0.59
N MET A 37 -13.68 0.58 0.45
CA MET A 37 -13.92 -0.29 1.60
C MET A 37 -12.66 -0.46 2.47
N ASN A 38 -11.47 -0.50 1.86
CA ASN A 38 -10.21 -0.59 2.62
C ASN A 38 -9.99 0.64 3.52
N PHE A 39 -10.42 1.82 3.08
CA PHE A 39 -10.30 3.04 3.87
C PHE A 39 -11.32 3.05 5.01
N GLU A 40 -12.59 2.72 4.72
CA GLU A 40 -13.63 2.61 5.77
C GLU A 40 -13.23 1.58 6.84
N LEU A 41 -12.71 0.42 6.42
CA LEU A 41 -12.24 -0.61 7.34
C LEU A 41 -11.01 -0.15 8.16
N SER A 42 -10.07 0.59 7.56
CA SER A 42 -8.89 1.06 8.27
C SER A 42 -9.21 2.10 9.35
N GLU A 43 -10.16 3.00 9.07
CA GLU A 43 -10.60 4.01 10.03
C GLU A 43 -11.33 3.38 11.22
N GLU A 44 -12.10 2.31 10.99
CA GLU A 44 -12.83 1.59 12.04
C GLU A 44 -11.93 0.67 12.87
N GLU A 45 -11.04 -0.09 12.24
CA GLU A 45 -10.35 -1.21 12.91
C GLU A 45 -9.01 -0.82 13.56
N PHE A 46 -8.40 0.31 13.17
CA PHE A 46 -7.09 0.79 13.66
C PHE A 46 -7.15 2.20 14.27
N SER A 47 -8.31 2.61 14.76
CA SER A 47 -8.47 3.89 15.47
C SER A 47 -7.69 3.95 16.78
N ASP A 48 -7.39 2.79 17.37
CA ASP A 48 -6.63 2.65 18.61
C ASP A 48 -5.12 2.59 18.32
N PRO A 49 -4.31 3.56 18.80
CA PRO A 49 -2.86 3.55 18.64
C PRO A 49 -2.18 2.26 19.13
N GLU A 50 -2.69 1.61 20.17
CA GLU A 50 -2.08 0.38 20.70
C GLU A 50 -2.17 -0.78 19.71
N THR A 51 -3.21 -0.80 18.87
CA THR A 51 -3.37 -1.79 17.80
C THR A 51 -2.45 -1.55 16.60
N ARG A 52 -1.63 -0.50 16.63
CA ARG A 52 -0.66 -0.12 15.58
C ARG A 52 0.79 -0.29 16.02
N ASP A 53 1.02 -0.59 17.30
CA ASP A 53 2.34 -0.78 17.88
C ASP A 53 2.74 -2.27 17.83
N ILE A 54 3.76 -2.59 17.03
CA ILE A 54 4.25 -3.96 16.84
C ILE A 54 4.83 -4.58 18.12
N GLU A 55 5.25 -3.75 19.08
CA GLU A 55 5.75 -4.20 20.38
C GLU A 55 4.62 -4.48 21.38
N ASN A 56 3.38 -4.09 21.04
CA ASN A 56 2.21 -4.26 21.89
C ASN A 56 1.48 -5.59 21.60
N GLU A 57 1.03 -6.26 22.65
CA GLU A 57 0.22 -7.49 22.54
C GLU A 57 -1.11 -7.26 21.79
N ALA A 58 -1.73 -6.09 21.96
CA ALA A 58 -2.97 -5.72 21.30
C ALA A 58 -2.87 -5.77 19.77
N PHE A 59 -1.73 -5.36 19.21
CA PHE A 59 -1.44 -5.50 17.78
C PHE A 59 -1.48 -6.96 17.32
N TRP A 60 -0.80 -7.86 18.04
CA TRP A 60 -0.73 -9.28 17.69
C TRP A 60 -2.07 -9.98 17.83
N ASN A 61 -2.83 -9.64 18.88
CA ASN A 61 -4.19 -10.14 19.06
C ASN A 61 -5.09 -9.69 17.90
N LYS A 62 -5.03 -8.42 17.52
CA LYS A 62 -5.79 -7.87 16.39
C LYS A 62 -5.41 -8.52 15.05
N LEU A 63 -4.12 -8.72 14.82
CA LEU A 63 -3.61 -9.38 13.62
C LEU A 63 -4.12 -10.81 13.52
N SER A 64 -4.05 -11.55 14.63
CA SER A 64 -4.55 -12.92 14.74
C SER A 64 -6.06 -13.01 14.44
N GLU A 65 -6.87 -12.15 15.05
CA GLU A 65 -8.31 -12.06 14.77
C GLU A 65 -8.58 -11.78 13.28
N THR A 66 -7.79 -10.88 12.67
CA THR A 66 -7.94 -10.49 11.27
C THR A 66 -7.72 -11.69 10.35
N PHE A 67 -6.64 -12.46 10.59
CA PHE A 67 -6.34 -13.66 9.83
C PHE A 67 -7.40 -14.75 10.03
N GLN A 68 -7.88 -14.94 11.26
CA GLN A 68 -8.90 -15.96 11.55
C GLN A 68 -10.18 -15.69 10.76
N VAL A 69 -10.74 -14.48 10.86
CA VAL A 69 -11.98 -14.13 10.14
C VAL A 69 -11.77 -14.19 8.62
N THR A 70 -10.61 -13.76 8.12
CA THR A 70 -10.28 -13.85 6.69
C THR A 70 -10.26 -15.31 6.21
N LEU A 71 -9.63 -16.21 6.97
CA LEU A 71 -9.58 -17.63 6.64
C LEU A 71 -10.96 -18.28 6.68
N GLU A 72 -11.79 -17.94 7.66
CA GLU A 72 -13.18 -18.40 7.74
C GLU A 72 -13.98 -17.97 6.50
N LEU A 73 -13.90 -16.69 6.10
CA LEU A 73 -14.55 -16.18 4.89
C LEU A 73 -14.06 -16.89 3.62
N LEU A 74 -12.76 -17.13 3.49
CA LEU A 74 -12.19 -17.85 2.35
C LEU A 74 -12.72 -19.29 2.26
N LYS A 75 -12.78 -20.01 3.39
CA LYS A 75 -13.30 -21.38 3.44
C LYS A 75 -14.79 -21.43 3.07
N GLU A 76 -15.59 -20.53 3.62
CA GLU A 76 -17.02 -20.41 3.27
C GLU A 76 -17.21 -20.16 1.77
N MET A 77 -16.48 -19.19 1.20
CA MET A 77 -16.56 -18.90 -0.24
C MET A 77 -16.06 -20.04 -1.12
N ALA A 78 -15.05 -20.78 -0.67
CA ALA A 78 -14.53 -21.93 -1.40
C ALA A 78 -15.58 -23.06 -1.43
N GLU A 79 -16.20 -23.37 -0.30
CA GLU A 79 -17.27 -24.36 -0.19
C GLU A 79 -18.48 -23.98 -1.05
N GLU A 80 -18.95 -22.73 -0.98
CA GLU A 80 -20.04 -22.21 -1.82
C GLU A 80 -19.78 -22.34 -3.31
N ARG A 81 -18.51 -22.25 -3.73
CA ARG A 81 -18.09 -22.34 -5.14
C ARG A 81 -17.64 -23.74 -5.55
N GLY A 82 -17.64 -24.71 -4.63
CA GLY A 82 -17.14 -26.05 -4.86
C GLY A 82 -15.63 -26.09 -5.16
N ILE A 83 -14.86 -25.15 -4.61
CA ILE A 83 -13.40 -25.08 -4.74
C ILE A 83 -12.77 -25.83 -3.56
N ASP A 84 -11.91 -26.81 -3.86
CA ASP A 84 -11.11 -27.49 -2.85
C ASP A 84 -9.78 -26.75 -2.64
N LEU A 85 -9.64 -26.09 -1.48
CA LEU A 85 -8.45 -25.31 -1.15
C LEU A 85 -7.19 -26.17 -0.94
N ASP A 86 -7.34 -27.45 -0.62
CA ASP A 86 -6.22 -28.38 -0.41
C ASP A 86 -5.76 -29.03 -1.73
N SER A 87 -6.51 -28.79 -2.82
CA SER A 87 -6.19 -29.29 -4.17
C SER A 87 -5.38 -28.33 -5.03
N ILE A 88 -4.96 -27.18 -4.48
CA ILE A 88 -4.17 -26.18 -5.20
C ILE A 88 -2.81 -26.80 -5.53
N ASP A 89 -2.63 -27.18 -6.80
CA ASP A 89 -1.31 -27.39 -7.37
C ASP A 89 -0.69 -26.00 -7.54
N ASP A 90 0.55 -25.80 -7.07
CA ASP A 90 1.28 -24.56 -7.29
C ASP A 90 1.68 -24.55 -8.78
N GLU A 91 0.71 -24.23 -9.65
CA GLU A 91 0.82 -24.41 -11.11
C GLU A 91 1.95 -23.54 -11.70
N GLU A 92 2.33 -22.45 -11.02
CA GLU A 92 3.43 -21.60 -11.46
C GLU A 92 4.76 -22.10 -10.87
N SER A 93 5.56 -22.76 -11.70
CA SER A 93 6.90 -23.16 -11.28
C SER A 93 7.77 -21.93 -10.97
N PRO A 94 8.77 -22.05 -10.08
CA PRO A 94 9.73 -20.98 -9.85
C PRO A 94 10.39 -20.45 -11.14
N GLU A 95 10.57 -21.34 -12.13
CA GLU A 95 11.14 -21.02 -13.43
C GLU A 95 10.20 -20.15 -14.28
N GLU A 96 8.89 -20.43 -14.26
CA GLU A 96 7.87 -19.63 -14.95
C GLU A 96 7.76 -18.24 -14.35
N ARG A 97 7.76 -18.15 -13.01
CA ARG A 97 7.77 -16.87 -12.30
C ARG A 97 9.02 -16.05 -12.62
N GLN A 98 10.18 -16.70 -12.69
CA GLN A 98 11.42 -16.06 -13.07
C GLN A 98 11.36 -15.54 -14.52
N LEU A 99 10.86 -16.35 -15.46
CA LEU A 99 10.73 -15.94 -16.86
C LEU A 99 9.80 -14.72 -17.00
N LYS A 100 8.67 -14.67 -16.30
CA LYS A 100 7.78 -13.49 -16.29
C LYS A 100 8.51 -12.25 -15.79
N ASN A 101 9.27 -12.37 -14.71
CA ASN A 101 10.08 -11.26 -14.20
C ASN A 101 11.11 -10.80 -15.23
N GLU A 102 11.84 -11.71 -15.88
CA GLU A 102 12.83 -11.38 -16.90
C GLU A 102 12.19 -10.67 -18.11
N VAL A 103 11.03 -11.13 -18.55
CA VAL A 103 10.24 -10.48 -19.62
C VAL A 103 9.84 -9.07 -19.20
N ALA A 104 9.31 -8.90 -17.99
CA ALA A 104 8.93 -7.60 -17.47
C ALA A 104 10.15 -6.66 -17.31
N GLU A 105 11.29 -7.14 -16.82
CA GLU A 105 12.53 -6.37 -16.74
C GLU A 105 13.09 -5.99 -18.11
N SER A 106 12.82 -6.81 -19.14
CA SER A 106 13.17 -6.51 -20.53
C SER A 106 12.22 -5.49 -21.20
N ASN A 107 11.14 -5.09 -20.53
CA ASN A 107 10.25 -4.06 -21.04
C ASN A 107 10.89 -2.66 -20.95
N ALA A 108 10.75 -1.85 -21.99
CA ALA A 108 11.32 -0.51 -22.05
C ALA A 108 10.80 0.41 -20.94
N CYS A 109 9.50 0.34 -20.62
CA CYS A 109 8.89 1.13 -19.55
C CYS A 109 9.41 0.71 -18.17
N CYS A 110 9.52 -0.60 -17.90
CA CYS A 110 10.07 -1.10 -16.64
C CYS A 110 11.51 -0.66 -16.43
N ARG A 111 12.36 -0.73 -17.46
CA ARG A 111 13.75 -0.22 -17.38
C ARG A 111 13.78 1.28 -17.11
N ALA A 112 12.98 2.05 -17.85
CA ALA A 112 12.93 3.50 -17.68
C ALA A 112 12.47 3.88 -16.25
N ALA A 113 11.46 3.20 -15.71
CA ALA A 113 10.99 3.42 -14.34
C ALA A 113 12.04 3.06 -13.29
N LYS A 114 12.79 1.96 -13.50
CA LYS A 114 13.89 1.56 -12.59
C LYS A 114 15.01 2.61 -12.58
N VAL A 115 15.38 3.11 -13.76
CA VAL A 115 16.37 4.19 -13.89
C VAL A 115 15.86 5.47 -13.26
N TYR A 116 14.58 5.83 -13.47
CA TYR A 116 13.96 7.00 -12.86
C TYR A 116 14.06 6.97 -11.33
N GLY A 117 13.75 5.83 -10.69
CA GLY A 117 13.89 5.71 -9.24
C GLY A 117 15.28 6.09 -8.73
N GLY A 118 16.33 5.56 -9.35
CA GLY A 118 17.71 5.91 -9.00
C GLY A 118 18.08 7.36 -9.32
N MET A 119 17.61 7.91 -10.44
CA MET A 119 17.82 9.33 -10.78
C MET A 119 17.21 10.28 -9.74
N VAL A 120 16.04 9.91 -9.18
CA VAL A 120 15.40 10.71 -8.13
C VAL A 120 16.22 10.64 -6.85
N ASP A 121 16.69 9.46 -6.46
CA ASP A 121 17.56 9.31 -5.27
C ASP A 121 18.83 10.17 -5.40
N ASP A 122 19.54 10.07 -6.54
CA ASP A 122 20.74 10.88 -6.82
C ASP A 122 20.44 12.39 -6.77
N TRP A 123 19.31 12.81 -7.32
CA TRP A 123 18.91 14.22 -7.33
C TRP A 123 18.67 14.74 -5.91
N PHE A 124 17.90 14.02 -5.09
CA PHE A 124 17.62 14.43 -3.72
C PHE A 124 18.86 14.39 -2.83
N ASP A 125 19.75 13.42 -3.02
CA ASP A 125 21.04 13.40 -2.31
C ASP A 125 21.90 14.61 -2.65
N SER A 126 21.94 15.01 -3.92
CA SER A 126 22.65 16.22 -4.35
C SER A 126 21.97 17.52 -3.90
N ALA A 127 20.65 17.48 -3.68
CA ALA A 127 19.83 18.62 -3.28
C ALA A 127 19.68 18.75 -1.76
N ARG A 128 20.35 17.90 -0.97
CA ARG A 128 20.25 17.90 0.51
C ARG A 128 20.50 19.28 1.11
N ASP A 129 21.48 20.01 0.59
CA ASP A 129 21.82 21.36 1.04
C ASP A 129 20.74 22.41 0.71
N LEU A 130 19.92 22.17 -0.32
CA LEU A 130 18.80 23.07 -0.69
C LEU A 130 17.65 22.98 0.30
N PHE A 131 17.51 21.85 1.00
CA PHE A 131 16.44 21.59 1.96
C PHE A 131 16.82 21.89 3.41
N GLY A 132 18.08 22.25 3.66
CA GLY A 132 18.61 22.56 4.99
C GLY A 132 18.87 21.30 5.84
N GLU A 133 19.82 21.39 6.76
CA GLU A 133 20.02 20.39 7.80
C GLU A 133 18.79 20.41 8.74
N ALA A 134 17.78 19.60 8.45
CA ALA A 134 16.82 19.19 9.47
C ALA A 134 17.57 18.23 10.40
N GLU A 135 18.26 18.81 11.39
CA GLU A 135 18.90 18.11 12.51
C GLU A 135 17.92 17.11 13.13
N ASP A 136 18.33 15.84 13.20
CA ASP A 136 18.25 14.86 14.30
C ASP A 136 17.30 15.09 15.51
N GLU A 137 16.12 15.67 15.34
CA GLU A 137 15.03 15.60 16.31
C GLU A 137 13.89 14.78 15.72
N ALA A 138 13.52 13.73 16.46
CA ALA A 138 12.46 12.78 16.18
C ALA A 138 11.06 13.44 16.22
N GLU A 139 10.82 14.41 15.35
CA GLU A 139 9.48 14.73 14.86
C GLU A 139 8.94 13.47 14.16
N PRO A 140 7.65 13.12 14.31
CA PRO A 140 7.08 11.96 13.64
C PRO A 140 7.04 12.26 12.14
N LEU A 141 8.15 11.95 11.48
CA LEU A 141 8.32 11.94 10.04
C LEU A 141 7.10 11.24 9.43
N GLY A 142 6.50 11.86 8.42
CA GLY A 142 5.49 11.17 7.62
C GLY A 142 6.06 9.87 7.02
N PRO A 143 5.24 9.01 6.40
CA PRO A 143 5.67 7.74 5.82
C PRO A 143 6.89 7.81 4.86
N LEU A 144 7.26 9.02 4.41
CA LEU A 144 8.36 9.30 3.48
C LEU A 144 9.51 10.15 4.04
N GLY A 145 9.62 10.37 5.35
CA GLY A 145 10.74 11.16 5.88
C GLY A 145 10.63 12.67 5.63
N ILE A 146 9.43 13.17 5.32
CA ILE A 146 9.15 14.61 5.20
C ILE A 146 8.64 15.12 6.55
N PRO A 147 9.11 16.30 7.02
CA PRO A 147 8.59 16.92 8.24
C PRO A 147 7.07 17.02 8.20
N LYS A 148 6.40 16.59 9.27
CA LYS A 148 4.98 16.85 9.45
C LYS A 148 4.81 18.34 9.77
N GLU A 149 4.47 19.14 8.77
CA GLU A 149 4.24 20.57 9.01
C GLU A 149 2.89 20.85 9.67
N SER A 150 2.88 21.91 10.47
CA SER A 150 1.76 22.45 11.23
C SER A 150 0.58 22.86 10.33
N PRO A 151 -0.66 22.83 10.84
CA PRO A 151 -1.89 22.94 10.03
C PRO A 151 -2.15 24.30 9.35
N ASP A 152 -1.22 25.26 9.42
CA ASP A 152 -1.38 26.65 8.95
C ASP A 152 -0.35 27.08 7.88
N ARG A 153 0.52 26.19 7.37
CA ARG A 153 1.38 26.53 6.22
C ARG A 153 0.66 26.18 4.91
N GLU A 154 0.48 27.18 4.05
CA GLU A 154 0.14 26.96 2.64
C GLU A 154 1.30 26.16 2.01
N GLU A 155 1.09 24.87 1.75
CA GLU A 155 2.03 24.04 0.97
C GLU A 155 2.34 24.76 -0.34
N THR A 156 3.62 25.05 -0.60
CA THR A 156 4.03 25.62 -1.88
C THR A 156 3.88 24.55 -2.95
N SER A 157 3.58 24.96 -4.18
CA SER A 157 3.55 24.05 -5.34
C SER A 157 4.83 23.22 -5.53
N LEU A 158 5.94 23.67 -4.93
CA LEU A 158 7.21 22.94 -4.93
C LEU A 158 7.19 21.75 -3.96
N GLU A 159 6.79 21.94 -2.71
CA GLU A 159 6.76 20.85 -1.73
C GLU A 159 5.77 19.75 -2.14
N GLU A 160 4.59 20.13 -2.65
CA GLU A 160 3.62 19.18 -3.21
C GLU A 160 4.24 18.33 -4.34
N ALA A 161 4.99 18.96 -5.24
CA ALA A 161 5.63 18.26 -6.34
C ALA A 161 6.71 17.29 -5.85
N LEU A 162 7.49 17.69 -4.83
CA LEU A 162 8.53 16.84 -4.24
C LEU A 162 7.95 15.62 -3.52
N GLU A 163 6.86 15.81 -2.77
CA GLU A 163 6.16 14.72 -2.10
C GLU A 163 5.62 13.70 -3.12
N VAL A 164 4.99 14.18 -4.21
CA VAL A 164 4.51 13.32 -5.30
C VAL A 164 5.64 12.52 -5.93
N ILE A 165 6.79 13.17 -6.19
CA ILE A 165 7.96 12.50 -6.76
C ILE A 165 8.45 11.39 -5.81
N ARG A 166 8.66 11.71 -4.52
CA ARG A 166 9.13 10.73 -3.53
C ARG A 166 8.15 9.59 -3.31
N TRP A 167 6.85 9.87 -3.31
CA TRP A 167 5.82 8.83 -3.14
C TRP A 167 5.81 7.82 -4.28
N TYR A 168 5.96 8.29 -5.52
CA TYR A 168 5.80 7.46 -6.71
C TYR A 168 7.08 6.87 -7.30
N GLN A 169 8.27 7.35 -6.90
CA GLN A 169 9.55 6.96 -7.52
C GLN A 169 9.76 5.44 -7.65
N HIS A 170 9.36 4.67 -6.64
CA HIS A 170 9.47 3.20 -6.67
C HIS A 170 8.18 2.50 -7.08
N GLN A 171 7.01 3.11 -6.82
CA GLN A 171 5.72 2.50 -7.13
C GLN A 171 5.49 2.35 -8.64
N ILE A 172 5.98 3.31 -9.44
CA ILE A 172 5.88 3.25 -10.90
C ILE A 172 6.52 1.96 -11.42
N TRP A 173 7.72 1.61 -10.93
CA TRP A 173 8.42 0.40 -11.35
C TRP A 173 7.65 -0.87 -10.97
N VAL A 174 7.23 -1.02 -9.71
CA VAL A 174 6.50 -2.22 -9.23
C VAL A 174 5.19 -2.41 -9.99
N LYS A 175 4.47 -1.32 -10.27
CA LYS A 175 3.20 -1.38 -11.02
C LYS A 175 3.40 -1.79 -12.47
N LEU A 176 4.45 -1.30 -13.13
CA LEU A 176 4.78 -1.70 -14.49
C LEU A 176 5.23 -3.15 -14.56
N MET A 177 6.06 -3.60 -13.61
CA MET A 177 6.49 -5.01 -13.51
C MET A 177 5.31 -5.98 -13.37
N ARG A 178 4.22 -5.57 -12.70
CA ARG A 178 2.99 -6.37 -12.57
C ARG A 178 2.10 -6.32 -13.82
N ALA A 179 2.20 -5.26 -14.63
CA ALA A 179 1.30 -5.01 -15.75
C ALA A 179 1.77 -5.63 -17.08
N VAL A 180 3.07 -5.92 -17.19
CA VAL A 180 3.71 -6.59 -18.33
C VAL A 180 3.65 -8.10 -18.14
#